data_AF-A0AAE0ZE10-F1
#
_entry.id   AF-A0AAE0ZE10-F1
#
_cell.length_a   1.000
_cell.length_b   1.000
_cell.length_c   1.000
_cell.angle_alpha   90.00
_cell.angle_beta   90.00
_cell.angle_gamma   90.00
#
_symmetry.space_group_name_H-M   'P 1'
#
loop_
_entity.id
_entity.type
_entity.pdbx_description
1 polymer ?
#
loop_
_entity_poly.entity_id
_entity_poly.type
_entity_poly.pdbx_seq_one_letter_code
_entity_poly.pdbx_strand_id
1 'polypeptide(L)'
;MTDASAPAGLNTEEAVKSYYGKTLKTSSDLKTSACTSQPGQLPKFIRAALGSVHDEVTSRYYGCGPVFPTALKGASVLDLGSGSGQDCYVLSKLVGPEGRVVGLDMTDEQLEVANKYIDYHTKLFNYSTPNVSFVKGYMEKMQEAGLESNQFDIIVSNCVINLSKDKRAVLSEALRVLKVGGELYFSDVYADQDLPPGIREHEELWCECVVGALYWKDLYKLAKEIGFSTPRLVTAGIFDIEDKSYKEFLGDAKFVSVTYRLFKLPETSSEDATVTYNGGIEGFEEEFNFDHGIVFKKGEECNVKAGLVSILTHSRYQKYFTICPGEKKGPGKCSKLEKDPFEYCAERGNKKGCC
;
A
#
# COMPACT_ATOMS: atom_id res chain seq x y z
N MET A 1 2.47 -1.14 26.10
CA MET A 1 1.38 -1.86 25.41
C MET A 1 2.02 -2.65 24.30
N THR A 2 1.84 -3.96 24.32
CA THR A 2 2.57 -4.93 23.49
C THR A 2 2.23 -4.68 22.02
N ASP A 3 3.25 -4.30 21.24
CA ASP A 3 3.20 -4.45 19.79
C ASP A 3 2.80 -5.90 19.46
N ALA A 4 2.31 -6.14 18.25
CA ALA A 4 2.09 -7.48 17.73
C ALA A 4 3.42 -8.22 17.49
N SER A 5 4.27 -8.29 18.53
CA SER A 5 5.62 -8.82 18.51
C SER A 5 5.55 -10.34 18.46
N ALA A 6 6.28 -10.93 17.53
CA ALA A 6 6.46 -12.37 17.48
C ALA A 6 7.08 -12.88 18.80
N PRO A 7 6.73 -14.10 19.23
CA PRO A 7 7.34 -14.74 20.39
C PRO A 7 8.82 -15.04 20.18
N ALA A 8 9.57 -15.06 21.29
CA ALA A 8 11.04 -15.03 21.35
C ALA A 8 11.76 -16.26 20.72
N GLY A 9 11.03 -17.29 20.28
CA GLY A 9 11.59 -18.56 19.81
C GLY A 9 11.76 -18.71 18.30
N LEU A 10 11.08 -17.91 17.48
CA LEU A 10 11.04 -18.09 16.02
C LEU A 10 11.92 -17.05 15.32
N ASN A 11 12.93 -17.50 14.56
CA ASN A 11 13.72 -16.59 13.71
C ASN A 11 12.95 -16.25 12.42
N THR A 12 11.82 -15.55 12.59
CA THR A 12 10.90 -15.21 11.48
C THR A 12 11.60 -14.48 10.33
N GLU A 13 12.64 -13.68 10.57
CA GLU A 13 13.35 -12.96 9.51
C GLU A 13 14.10 -13.93 8.60
N GLU A 14 14.84 -14.88 9.17
CA GLU A 14 15.51 -15.94 8.41
C GLU A 14 14.49 -16.86 7.72
N ALA A 15 13.38 -17.18 8.39
CA ALA A 15 12.31 -17.99 7.82
C ALA A 15 11.67 -17.30 6.61
N VAL A 16 11.30 -16.02 6.73
CA VAL A 16 10.73 -15.21 5.64
C VAL A 16 11.76 -15.07 4.51
N LYS A 17 13.02 -14.73 4.82
CA LYS A 17 14.08 -14.63 3.80
C LYS A 17 14.30 -15.94 3.05
N SER A 18 14.33 -17.07 3.76
CA SER A 18 14.46 -18.39 3.13
C SER A 18 13.22 -18.74 2.31
N TYR A 19 12.02 -18.43 2.82
CA TYR A 19 10.76 -18.73 2.16
C TYR A 19 10.64 -18.00 0.82
N TYR A 20 10.83 -16.68 0.80
CA TYR A 20 10.73 -15.87 -0.42
C TYR A 20 11.97 -15.92 -1.32
N GLY A 21 13.15 -16.23 -0.78
CA GLY A 21 14.39 -16.31 -1.55
C GLY A 21 14.69 -17.69 -2.13
N LYS A 22 14.20 -18.77 -1.50
CA LYS A 22 14.61 -20.15 -1.84
C LYS A 22 13.46 -21.14 -1.97
N THR A 23 12.43 -21.01 -1.13
CA THR A 23 11.31 -21.97 -1.10
C THR A 23 10.33 -21.72 -2.24
N LEU A 24 9.85 -20.48 -2.37
CA LEU A 24 8.95 -20.09 -3.45
C LEU A 24 9.71 -20.02 -4.78
N LYS A 25 9.16 -20.66 -5.81
CA LYS A 25 9.71 -20.62 -7.17
C LYS A 25 8.76 -19.92 -8.14
N THR A 26 7.46 -20.06 -7.91
CA THR A 26 6.41 -19.41 -8.70
C THR A 26 5.25 -18.97 -7.82
N SER A 27 4.44 -18.02 -8.28
CA SER A 27 3.27 -17.51 -7.54
C SER A 27 2.22 -18.59 -7.22
N SER A 28 2.24 -19.72 -7.93
CA SER A 28 1.39 -20.89 -7.67
C SER A 28 1.74 -21.67 -6.41
N ASP A 29 2.89 -21.38 -5.80
CA ASP A 29 3.35 -22.07 -4.60
C ASP A 29 2.69 -21.54 -3.31
N LEU A 30 1.99 -20.40 -3.40
CA LEU A 30 1.23 -19.80 -2.30
C LEU A 30 -0.02 -20.62 -1.97
N LYS A 31 -0.26 -20.88 -0.68
CA LYS A 31 -1.41 -21.65 -0.18
C LYS A 31 -2.61 -20.81 0.21
N THR A 32 -2.46 -19.48 0.20
CA THR A 32 -3.53 -18.54 0.51
C THR A 32 -4.01 -17.80 -0.72
N SER A 33 -5.29 -17.40 -0.69
CA SER A 33 -5.87 -16.53 -1.72
C SER A 33 -5.46 -15.07 -1.48
N ALA A 34 -4.17 -14.78 -1.59
CA ALA A 34 -3.67 -13.41 -1.67
C ALA A 34 -4.43 -12.68 -2.80
N CYS A 35 -5.23 -11.68 -2.42
CA CYS A 35 -6.30 -11.14 -3.24
C CYS A 35 -5.86 -10.83 -4.68
N THR A 36 -6.29 -11.66 -5.64
CA THR A 36 -6.33 -11.19 -7.03
C THR A 36 -7.41 -10.11 -7.08
N SER A 37 -7.00 -8.84 -7.00
CA SER A 37 -7.88 -7.73 -7.34
C SER A 37 -8.52 -8.06 -8.68
N GLN A 38 -9.87 -8.10 -8.74
CA GLN A 38 -10.56 -8.58 -9.94
C GLN A 38 -9.99 -7.85 -11.18
N PRO A 39 -9.40 -8.56 -12.16
CA PRO A 39 -8.66 -7.96 -13.29
C PRO A 39 -9.44 -6.93 -14.13
N GLY A 40 -10.76 -6.85 -13.92
CA GLY A 40 -11.67 -5.93 -14.61
C GLY A 40 -11.63 -4.47 -14.16
N GLN A 41 -11.06 -4.12 -12.99
CA GLN A 41 -11.14 -2.75 -12.45
C GLN A 41 -9.87 -1.89 -12.60
N LEU A 42 -8.75 -2.43 -13.08
CA LEU A 42 -7.56 -1.60 -13.29
C LEU A 42 -7.71 -0.69 -14.52
N PRO A 43 -7.33 0.60 -14.41
CA PRO A 43 -7.22 1.48 -15.57
C PRO A 43 -6.37 0.87 -16.69
N LYS A 44 -6.74 1.15 -17.94
CA LYS A 44 -6.07 0.57 -19.13
C LYS A 44 -4.56 0.81 -19.13
N PHE A 45 -4.11 2.00 -18.70
CA PHE A 45 -2.70 2.36 -18.67
C PHE A 45 -1.90 1.54 -17.65
N ILE A 46 -2.49 1.18 -16.50
CA ILE A 46 -1.86 0.30 -15.50
C ILE A 46 -1.76 -1.12 -16.05
N ARG A 47 -2.81 -1.64 -16.69
CA ARG A 47 -2.77 -2.97 -17.32
C ARG A 47 -1.72 -3.05 -18.41
N ALA A 48 -1.56 -1.99 -19.21
CA ALA A 48 -0.51 -1.92 -20.22
C ALA A 48 0.89 -1.92 -19.60
N ALA A 49 1.09 -1.20 -18.49
CA ALA A 49 2.35 -1.19 -17.76
C ALA A 49 2.68 -2.56 -17.16
N LEU A 50 1.70 -3.24 -16.55
CA LEU A 50 1.84 -4.63 -16.06
C LEU A 50 2.24 -5.59 -17.18
N GLY A 51 1.60 -5.49 -18.34
CA GLY A 51 1.93 -6.31 -19.51
C GLY A 51 3.28 -5.97 -20.18
N SER A 52 3.99 -4.94 -19.69
CA SER A 52 5.31 -4.56 -20.19
C SER A 52 6.44 -5.03 -19.26
N VAL A 53 6.13 -5.64 -18.12
CA VAL A 53 7.14 -6.15 -17.19
C VAL A 53 7.70 -7.47 -17.72
N HIS A 54 9.02 -7.63 -17.65
CA HIS A 54 9.70 -8.83 -18.11
C HIS A 54 9.21 -10.11 -17.39
N ASP A 55 9.01 -11.21 -18.13
CA ASP A 55 8.42 -12.46 -17.61
C ASP A 55 9.17 -13.06 -16.40
N GLU A 56 10.50 -13.01 -16.40
CA GLU A 56 11.30 -13.49 -15.25
C GLU A 56 11.02 -12.68 -13.98
N VAL A 57 10.76 -11.37 -14.10
CA VAL A 57 10.36 -10.53 -12.96
C VAL A 57 8.98 -10.93 -12.47
N THR A 58 8.00 -11.05 -13.37
CA THR A 58 6.60 -11.34 -13.01
C THR A 58 6.43 -12.75 -12.42
N SER A 59 7.19 -13.73 -12.90
CA SER A 59 7.14 -15.11 -12.40
C SER A 59 7.52 -15.28 -10.93
N ARG A 60 8.25 -14.31 -10.35
CA ARG A 60 8.71 -14.28 -8.95
C ARG A 60 8.00 -13.24 -8.09
N TYR A 61 6.82 -12.79 -8.53
CA TYR A 61 5.99 -11.86 -7.79
C TYR A 61 5.01 -12.59 -6.87
N TYR A 62 4.94 -12.15 -5.62
CA TYR A 62 4.14 -12.79 -4.57
C TYR A 62 3.16 -11.84 -3.87
N GLY A 63 2.85 -10.69 -4.48
CA GLY A 63 1.97 -9.68 -3.89
C GLY A 63 0.48 -10.05 -3.96
N CYS A 64 -0.30 -9.51 -3.03
CA CYS A 64 -1.75 -9.69 -2.92
C CYS A 64 -2.56 -8.75 -3.83
N GLY A 65 -2.02 -8.38 -5.00
CA GLY A 65 -2.69 -7.53 -6.00
C GLY A 65 -2.12 -6.12 -6.16
N PRO A 66 -2.52 -5.39 -7.20
CA PRO A 66 -1.94 -4.11 -7.62
C PRO A 66 -2.10 -2.98 -6.57
N VAL A 67 -0.99 -2.43 -6.09
CA VAL A 67 -0.95 -1.28 -5.16
C VAL A 67 -0.41 -0.05 -5.88
N PHE A 68 -1.25 0.59 -6.71
CA PHE A 68 -0.87 1.75 -7.50
C PHE A 68 -1.68 2.99 -7.12
N PRO A 69 -1.10 3.97 -6.40
CA PRO A 69 -1.78 5.21 -6.10
C PRO A 69 -1.94 6.08 -7.35
N THR A 70 -2.80 7.10 -7.26
CA THR A 70 -3.03 8.04 -8.37
C THR A 70 -2.04 9.21 -8.35
N ALA A 71 -2.02 9.99 -9.44
CA ALA A 71 -1.20 11.19 -9.58
C ALA A 71 0.33 10.93 -9.45
N LEU A 72 0.85 9.94 -10.18
CA LEU A 72 2.24 9.45 -10.07
C LEU A 72 3.27 10.24 -10.89
N LYS A 73 2.87 11.02 -11.91
CA LYS A 73 3.81 11.67 -12.83
C LYS A 73 4.84 12.54 -12.08
N GLY A 74 6.12 12.27 -12.31
CA GLY A 74 7.25 12.97 -11.69
C GLY A 74 7.49 12.65 -10.22
N ALA A 75 6.76 11.69 -9.64
CA ALA A 75 6.91 11.36 -8.22
C ALA A 75 8.19 10.55 -7.95
N SER A 76 8.75 10.75 -6.75
CA SER A 76 9.74 9.87 -6.13
C SER A 76 9.02 8.81 -5.30
N VAL A 77 9.13 7.54 -5.69
CA VAL A 77 8.44 6.42 -5.06
C VAL A 77 9.42 5.46 -4.40
N LEU A 78 9.09 4.99 -3.20
CA LEU A 78 9.74 3.87 -2.54
C LEU A 78 8.78 2.68 -2.50
N ASP A 79 9.26 1.50 -2.85
CA ASP A 79 8.53 0.23 -2.78
C ASP A 79 9.16 -0.65 -1.69
N LEU A 80 8.41 -0.94 -0.63
CA LEU A 80 8.88 -1.77 0.48
C LEU A 80 8.60 -3.24 0.19
N GLY A 81 9.62 -4.08 0.30
CA GLY A 81 9.54 -5.50 -0.06
C GLY A 81 9.38 -5.67 -1.57
N SER A 82 10.23 -4.99 -2.34
CA SER A 82 10.07 -4.90 -3.80
C SER A 82 10.21 -6.23 -4.54
N GLY A 83 10.77 -7.26 -3.90
CA GLY A 83 11.00 -8.57 -4.49
C GLY A 83 11.80 -8.47 -5.79
N SER A 84 11.35 -9.19 -6.82
CA SER A 84 11.92 -9.16 -8.17
C SER A 84 11.69 -7.83 -8.92
N GLY A 85 10.91 -6.90 -8.35
CA GLY A 85 10.75 -5.54 -8.85
C GLY A 85 9.53 -5.31 -9.75
N GLN A 86 8.53 -6.20 -9.79
CA GLN A 86 7.35 -6.02 -10.66
C GLN A 86 6.67 -4.66 -10.43
N ASP A 87 6.32 -4.34 -9.18
CA ASP A 87 5.63 -3.09 -8.86
C ASP A 87 6.56 -1.89 -9.12
N CYS A 88 7.86 -2.01 -8.81
CA CYS A 88 8.87 -1.02 -9.17
C CYS A 88 8.92 -0.71 -10.67
N TYR A 89 8.88 -1.71 -11.55
CA TYR A 89 8.92 -1.50 -13.00
C TYR A 89 7.62 -0.94 -13.56
N VAL A 90 6.47 -1.34 -13.02
CA VAL A 90 5.20 -0.69 -13.33
C VAL A 90 5.27 0.78 -12.91
N LEU A 91 5.67 1.07 -11.68
CA LEU A 91 5.79 2.43 -11.17
C LEU A 91 6.79 3.26 -11.97
N SER A 92 7.91 2.69 -12.39
CA SER A 92 8.91 3.33 -13.26
C SER A 92 8.26 3.88 -14.53
N LYS A 93 7.35 3.12 -15.15
CA LYS A 93 6.57 3.58 -16.30
C LYS A 93 5.55 4.65 -15.93
N LEU A 94 4.86 4.47 -14.80
CA LEU A 94 3.77 5.35 -14.38
C LEU A 94 4.27 6.74 -13.96
N VAL A 95 5.38 6.81 -13.24
CA VAL A 95 6.00 8.07 -12.81
C VAL A 95 6.65 8.82 -13.97
N GLY A 96 7.07 8.11 -15.02
CA GLY A 96 7.69 8.70 -16.20
C GLY A 96 9.19 9.02 -16.02
N PRO A 97 9.85 9.57 -17.05
CA PRO A 97 11.30 9.78 -17.06
C PRO A 97 11.79 10.80 -16.02
N GLU A 98 10.93 11.74 -15.60
CA GLU A 98 11.23 12.74 -14.57
C GLU A 98 10.98 12.23 -13.14
N GLY A 99 10.28 11.10 -13.01
CA GLY A 99 10.06 10.45 -11.72
C GLY A 99 11.18 9.49 -11.38
N ARG A 100 11.16 8.93 -10.18
CA ARG A 100 12.12 7.90 -9.76
C ARG A 100 11.48 6.86 -8.86
N VAL A 101 11.99 5.64 -8.92
CA VAL A 101 11.52 4.52 -8.09
C VAL A 101 12.71 3.84 -7.42
N VAL A 102 12.57 3.59 -6.12
CA VAL A 102 13.53 2.81 -5.34
C VAL A 102 12.80 1.60 -4.79
N GLY A 103 13.27 0.39 -5.08
CA GLY A 103 12.81 -0.83 -4.42
C GLY A 103 13.72 -1.19 -3.25
N LEU A 104 13.15 -1.50 -2.08
CA LEU A 104 13.88 -1.98 -0.92
C LEU A 104 13.51 -3.44 -0.66
N ASP A 105 14.50 -4.33 -0.63
CA ASP A 105 14.29 -5.74 -0.27
C ASP A 105 15.46 -6.29 0.54
N MET A 106 15.23 -7.31 1.36
CA MET A 106 16.26 -7.96 2.17
C MET A 106 16.94 -9.15 1.47
N THR A 107 16.39 -9.60 0.34
CA THR A 107 16.67 -10.89 -0.29
C THR A 107 17.60 -10.72 -1.50
N ASP A 108 18.79 -11.31 -1.44
CA ASP A 108 19.79 -11.20 -2.50
C ASP A 108 19.29 -11.80 -3.83
N GLU A 109 18.60 -12.94 -3.76
CA GLU A 109 18.10 -13.68 -4.91
C GLU A 109 17.00 -12.92 -5.67
N GLN A 110 16.20 -12.13 -4.95
CA GLN A 110 15.16 -11.28 -5.55
C GLN A 110 15.77 -10.02 -6.16
N LEU A 111 16.70 -9.39 -5.45
CA LEU A 111 17.41 -8.21 -5.93
C LEU A 111 18.27 -8.52 -7.16
N GLU A 112 18.84 -9.72 -7.28
CA GLU A 112 19.59 -10.14 -8.47
C GLU A 112 18.69 -10.09 -9.72
N VAL A 113 17.49 -10.68 -9.65
CA VAL A 113 16.51 -10.63 -10.73
C VAL A 113 16.06 -9.20 -10.98
N ALA A 114 15.76 -8.43 -9.93
CA ALA A 114 15.36 -7.05 -10.06
C ALA A 114 16.41 -6.22 -10.81
N ASN A 115 17.68 -6.30 -10.41
CA ASN A 115 18.76 -5.53 -11.04
C ASN A 115 19.06 -5.96 -12.48
N LYS A 116 18.92 -7.26 -12.80
CA LYS A 116 19.16 -7.82 -14.15
C LYS A 116 18.34 -7.13 -15.24
N TYR A 117 17.14 -6.64 -14.92
CA TYR A 117 16.20 -6.10 -15.91
C TYR A 117 16.09 -4.58 -15.97
N ILE A 118 16.99 -3.84 -15.31
CA ILE A 118 16.95 -2.37 -15.30
C ILE A 118 17.11 -1.83 -16.72
N ASP A 119 18.13 -2.28 -17.45
CA ASP A 119 18.42 -1.84 -18.82
C ASP A 119 17.32 -2.26 -19.80
N TYR A 120 16.71 -3.43 -19.59
CA TYR A 120 15.61 -3.92 -20.41
C TYR A 120 14.42 -2.95 -20.35
N HIS A 121 13.94 -2.63 -19.14
CA HIS A 121 12.79 -1.75 -18.96
C HIS A 121 13.11 -0.30 -19.33
N THR A 122 14.34 0.17 -19.07
CA THR A 122 14.80 1.51 -19.49
C THR A 122 14.69 1.68 -21.01
N LYS A 123 15.17 0.69 -21.78
CA LYS A 123 15.08 0.68 -23.25
C LYS A 123 13.63 0.54 -23.71
N LEU A 124 12.88 -0.39 -23.13
CA LEU A 124 11.46 -0.62 -23.47
C LEU A 124 10.61 0.63 -23.26
N PHE A 125 10.90 1.42 -22.23
CA PHE A 125 10.18 2.64 -21.92
C PHE A 125 10.71 3.88 -22.65
N ASN A 126 11.77 3.72 -23.45
CA ASN A 126 12.44 4.78 -24.22
C ASN A 126 12.98 5.90 -23.32
N TYR A 127 13.63 5.53 -22.22
CA TYR A 127 14.30 6.47 -21.33
C TYR A 127 15.80 6.52 -21.63
N SER A 128 16.39 7.71 -21.51
CA SER A 128 17.83 7.93 -21.72
C SER A 128 18.68 7.33 -20.59
N THR A 129 18.14 7.29 -19.38
CA THR A 129 18.77 6.72 -18.18
C THR A 129 17.74 5.95 -17.37
N PRO A 130 18.16 4.94 -16.57
CA PRO A 130 17.25 4.26 -15.67
C PRO A 130 16.70 5.24 -14.63
N ASN A 131 15.40 5.13 -14.36
CA ASN A 131 14.72 5.85 -13.28
C ASN A 131 14.32 4.93 -12.11
N VAL A 132 14.77 3.67 -12.14
CA VAL A 132 14.54 2.66 -11.12
C VAL A 132 15.88 2.17 -10.57
N SER A 133 15.92 1.93 -9.26
CA SER A 133 17.08 1.36 -8.57
C SER A 133 16.61 0.46 -7.42
N PHE A 134 17.45 -0.48 -7.01
CA PHE A 134 17.12 -1.41 -5.94
C PHE A 134 18.18 -1.36 -4.84
N VAL A 135 17.72 -1.38 -3.60
CA VAL A 135 18.55 -1.26 -2.40
C VAL A 135 18.31 -2.48 -1.52
N LYS A 136 19.41 -3.06 -1.02
CA LYS A 136 19.36 -4.12 -0.03
C LYS A 136 19.19 -3.53 1.36
N GLY A 137 18.20 -3.99 2.12
CA GLY A 137 18.03 -3.58 3.51
C GLY A 137 16.75 -4.10 4.14
N TYR A 138 16.56 -3.71 5.39
CA TYR A 138 15.38 -4.03 6.18
C TYR A 138 14.46 -2.81 6.25
N MET A 139 13.15 -3.02 6.13
CA MET A 139 12.16 -1.93 6.17
C MET A 139 12.06 -1.27 7.56
N GLU A 140 12.49 -1.97 8.60
CA GLU A 140 12.61 -1.49 9.96
C GLU A 140 13.83 -0.55 10.15
N LYS A 141 14.77 -0.58 9.21
CA LYS A 141 16.10 0.05 9.32
C LYS A 141 16.53 0.73 8.02
N MET A 142 15.61 1.47 7.40
CA MET A 142 15.84 2.11 6.10
C MET A 142 17.02 3.08 6.11
N GLN A 143 17.32 3.71 7.26
CA GLN A 143 18.50 4.55 7.42
C GLN A 143 19.82 3.79 7.22
N GLU A 144 19.93 2.55 7.71
CA GLU A 144 21.13 1.71 7.51
C GLU A 144 21.32 1.34 6.04
N ALA A 145 20.22 1.27 5.28
CA ALA A 145 20.22 1.06 3.83
C ALA A 145 20.52 2.36 3.03
N GLY A 146 20.76 3.48 3.70
CA GLY A 146 21.08 4.76 3.07
C GLY A 146 19.88 5.56 2.58
N LEU A 147 18.66 5.26 3.08
CA LEU A 147 17.47 6.05 2.78
C LEU A 147 17.35 7.25 3.72
N GLU A 148 17.36 8.44 3.13
CA GLU A 148 17.39 9.73 3.80
C GLU A 148 15.99 10.19 4.22
N SER A 149 15.95 11.09 5.21
CA SER A 149 14.69 11.68 5.67
C SER A 149 14.09 12.59 4.58
N ASN A 150 12.76 12.62 4.45
CA ASN A 150 12.04 13.45 3.47
C ASN A 150 12.49 13.23 2.01
N GLN A 151 12.77 11.98 1.63
CA GLN A 151 13.27 11.61 0.32
C GLN A 151 12.17 11.28 -0.69
N PHE A 152 11.04 10.73 -0.24
CA PHE A 152 10.00 10.16 -1.12
C PHE A 152 8.68 10.92 -1.04
N ASP A 153 8.00 11.06 -2.18
CA ASP A 153 6.64 11.59 -2.25
C ASP A 153 5.62 10.51 -1.89
N ILE A 154 5.93 9.25 -2.22
CA ILE A 154 5.03 8.11 -2.08
C ILE A 154 5.84 6.90 -1.60
N ILE A 155 5.29 6.17 -0.65
CA ILE A 155 5.72 4.81 -0.32
C ILE A 155 4.58 3.89 -0.71
N VAL A 156 4.90 2.81 -1.43
CA VAL A 156 4.01 1.68 -1.65
C VAL A 156 4.51 0.44 -0.91
N SER A 157 3.59 -0.45 -0.59
CA SER A 157 3.89 -1.75 0.00
C SER A 157 2.74 -2.69 -0.27
N ASN A 158 3.03 -3.95 -0.53
CA ASN A 158 2.02 -4.96 -0.82
C ASN A 158 2.29 -6.25 -0.05
N CYS A 159 1.51 -6.51 1.00
CA CYS A 159 1.55 -7.74 1.80
C CYS A 159 2.95 -8.06 2.36
N VAL A 160 3.65 -7.06 2.89
CA VAL A 160 4.98 -7.31 3.51
C VAL A 160 5.14 -6.66 4.88
N ILE A 161 4.29 -5.70 5.27
CA ILE A 161 4.41 -5.07 6.61
C ILE A 161 4.03 -6.10 7.68
N ASN A 162 3.09 -7.00 7.38
CA ASN A 162 2.75 -8.11 8.27
C ASN A 162 3.88 -9.09 8.55
N LEU A 163 4.87 -9.20 7.64
CA LEU A 163 6.05 -10.04 7.83
C LEU A 163 7.02 -9.46 8.85
N SER A 164 6.95 -8.15 9.08
CA SER A 164 7.74 -7.46 10.09
C SER A 164 7.26 -7.78 11.51
N LYS A 165 8.22 -8.05 12.39
CA LYS A 165 8.00 -8.17 13.84
C LYS A 165 7.82 -6.81 14.52
N ASP A 166 8.41 -5.76 13.97
CA ASP A 166 8.40 -4.40 14.52
C ASP A 166 7.71 -3.44 13.55
N LYS A 167 6.39 -3.59 13.46
CA LYS A 167 5.54 -2.77 12.59
C LYS A 167 5.61 -1.29 12.96
N ARG A 168 5.83 -0.97 14.24
CA ARG A 168 6.06 0.41 14.68
C ARG A 168 7.34 0.96 14.07
N ALA A 169 8.44 0.22 14.04
CA ALA A 169 9.68 0.64 13.38
C ALA A 169 9.47 0.86 11.88
N VAL A 170 8.80 -0.06 11.17
CA VAL A 170 8.50 0.08 9.73
C VAL A 170 7.71 1.36 9.45
N LEU A 171 6.63 1.59 10.18
CA LEU A 171 5.79 2.78 10.02
C LEU A 171 6.56 4.06 10.41
N SER A 172 7.41 4.01 11.43
CA SER A 172 8.24 5.16 11.84
C SER A 172 9.28 5.53 10.78
N GLU A 173 9.97 4.55 10.20
CA GLU A 173 10.89 4.77 9.09
C GLU A 173 10.15 5.27 7.83
N ALA A 174 8.98 4.71 7.53
CA ALA A 174 8.14 5.19 6.45
C ALA A 174 7.76 6.67 6.63
N LEU A 175 7.35 7.08 7.84
CA LEU A 175 7.09 8.50 8.14
C LEU A 175 8.35 9.35 7.99
N ARG A 176 9.52 8.86 8.43
CA ARG A 176 10.79 9.59 8.35
C ARG A 176 11.19 9.88 6.90
N VAL A 177 11.18 8.86 6.04
CA VAL A 177 11.64 8.97 4.64
C VAL A 177 10.60 9.65 3.73
N LEU A 178 9.32 9.71 4.13
CA LEU A 178 8.33 10.53 3.41
C LEU A 178 8.62 12.02 3.56
N LYS A 179 8.49 12.77 2.46
CA LYS A 179 8.38 14.23 2.48
C LYS A 179 7.10 14.65 3.21
N VAL A 180 7.09 15.87 3.75
CA VAL A 180 5.83 16.49 4.20
C VAL A 180 4.89 16.61 3.01
N GLY A 181 3.63 16.19 3.20
CA GLY A 181 2.65 16.00 2.12
C GLY A 181 2.69 14.62 1.45
N GLY A 182 3.71 13.81 1.77
CA GLY A 182 3.91 12.48 1.22
C GLY A 182 2.90 11.45 1.73
N GLU A 183 2.77 10.35 1.00
CA GLU A 183 1.76 9.33 1.23
C GLU A 183 2.36 7.93 1.36
N LEU A 184 1.95 7.19 2.40
CA LEU A 184 2.06 5.74 2.45
C LEU A 184 0.76 5.13 1.92
N TYR A 185 0.82 4.47 0.77
CA TYR A 185 -0.31 3.81 0.10
C TYR A 185 -0.02 2.32 -0.01
N PHE A 186 -0.68 1.50 0.80
CA PHE A 186 -0.28 0.10 0.95
C PHE A 186 -1.48 -0.83 1.10
N SER A 187 -1.28 -2.09 0.71
CA SER A 187 -2.26 -3.16 0.92
C SER A 187 -1.66 -4.22 1.84
N ASP A 188 -2.42 -4.66 2.83
CA ASP A 188 -2.01 -5.75 3.73
C ASP A 188 -3.23 -6.53 4.26
N VAL A 189 -2.97 -7.65 4.92
CA VAL A 189 -3.99 -8.49 5.56
C VAL A 189 -4.30 -7.98 6.97
N TYR A 190 -5.56 -7.95 7.35
CA TYR A 190 -6.00 -7.53 8.69
C TYR A 190 -6.97 -8.55 9.27
N ALA A 191 -6.85 -8.78 10.58
CA ALA A 191 -7.75 -9.63 11.34
C ALA A 191 -8.91 -8.80 11.95
N ASP A 192 -10.04 -9.46 12.19
CA ASP A 192 -11.19 -8.88 12.90
C ASP A 192 -10.98 -8.75 14.41
N GLN A 193 -9.94 -9.39 14.92
CA GLN A 193 -9.58 -9.45 16.33
C GLN A 193 -8.06 -9.55 16.52
N ASP A 194 -7.61 -9.37 17.77
CA ASP A 194 -6.24 -9.65 18.16
C ASP A 194 -5.97 -11.16 18.14
N LEU A 195 -4.97 -11.59 17.37
CA LEU A 195 -4.56 -12.98 17.32
C LEU A 195 -3.78 -13.37 18.59
N PRO A 196 -4.15 -14.46 19.29
CA PRO A 196 -3.43 -14.98 20.45
C PRO A 196 -1.94 -15.23 20.16
N PRO A 197 -1.03 -15.04 21.14
CA PRO A 197 0.41 -15.21 20.94
C PRO A 197 0.80 -16.58 20.37
N GLY A 198 0.17 -17.67 20.81
CA GLY A 198 0.47 -19.03 20.31
C GLY A 198 0.14 -19.24 18.83
N ILE A 199 -0.82 -18.50 18.26
CA ILE A 199 -1.14 -18.56 16.82
C ILE A 199 -0.01 -17.91 16.00
N ARG A 200 0.66 -16.89 16.55
CA ARG A 200 1.76 -16.16 15.90
C ARG A 200 3.05 -16.98 15.77
N GLU A 201 3.11 -18.16 16.39
CA GLU A 201 4.24 -19.11 16.29
C GLU A 201 4.18 -19.98 15.03
N HIS A 202 3.11 -19.92 14.25
CA HIS A 202 2.99 -20.75 13.07
C HIS A 202 3.82 -20.17 11.91
N GLU A 203 5.04 -20.69 11.71
CA GLU A 203 6.02 -20.19 10.72
C GLU A 203 5.45 -20.04 9.31
N GLU A 204 4.79 -21.09 8.79
CA GLU A 204 4.28 -21.07 7.42
C GLU A 204 3.17 -20.01 7.23
N LEU A 205 2.22 -19.91 8.16
CA LEU A 205 1.19 -18.87 8.15
C LEU A 205 1.75 -17.46 8.40
N TRP A 206 2.93 -17.35 9.04
CA TRP A 206 3.62 -16.07 9.18
C TRP A 206 4.15 -15.64 7.82
N CYS A 207 4.82 -16.54 7.11
CA CYS A 207 5.31 -16.32 5.75
C CYS A 207 4.16 -16.05 4.76
N GLU A 208 2.97 -16.61 4.97
CA GLU A 208 1.76 -16.31 4.19
C GLU A 208 1.06 -14.99 4.61
N CYS A 209 1.70 -14.16 5.45
CA CYS A 209 1.18 -12.88 5.95
C CYS A 209 -0.11 -12.95 6.78
N VAL A 210 -0.51 -14.14 7.24
CA VAL A 210 -1.77 -14.37 7.96
C VAL A 210 -1.61 -14.10 9.45
N VAL A 211 -0.74 -14.85 10.14
CA VAL A 211 -0.63 -14.74 11.61
C VAL A 211 0.19 -13.52 12.04
N GLY A 212 0.89 -12.89 11.10
CA GLY A 212 1.51 -11.58 11.28
C GLY A 212 0.50 -10.43 11.28
N ALA A 213 -0.75 -10.66 10.87
CA ALA A 213 -1.76 -9.63 10.71
C ALA A 213 -2.03 -8.84 11.99
N LEU A 214 -2.25 -7.53 11.81
CA LEU A 214 -2.76 -6.66 12.83
C LEU A 214 -4.27 -6.83 12.98
N TYR A 215 -4.76 -6.67 14.21
CA TYR A 215 -6.14 -6.26 14.38
C TYR A 215 -6.33 -4.91 13.67
N TRP A 216 -7.34 -4.79 12.81
CA TRP A 216 -7.50 -3.61 11.96
C TRP A 216 -7.57 -2.29 12.74
N LYS A 217 -8.08 -2.27 13.98
CA LYS A 217 -8.13 -1.05 14.81
C LYS A 217 -6.76 -0.62 15.32
N ASP A 218 -5.81 -1.55 15.45
CA ASP A 218 -4.49 -1.23 15.97
C ASP A 218 -3.66 -0.42 14.96
N LEU A 219 -3.94 -0.55 13.66
CA LEU A 219 -3.37 0.35 12.67
C LEU A 219 -3.70 1.82 12.97
N TYR A 220 -4.95 2.12 13.34
CA TYR A 220 -5.37 3.49 13.65
C TYR A 220 -4.67 4.04 14.89
N LYS A 221 -4.46 3.19 15.91
CA LYS A 221 -3.70 3.55 17.12
C LYS A 221 -2.23 3.82 16.77
N LEU A 222 -1.58 2.88 16.09
CA LEU A 222 -0.18 2.99 15.68
C LEU A 222 0.06 4.21 14.80
N ALA A 223 -0.77 4.43 13.78
CA ALA A 223 -0.67 5.59 12.89
C ALA A 223 -0.73 6.91 13.67
N LYS A 224 -1.67 7.01 14.63
CA LYS A 224 -1.81 8.20 15.48
C LYS A 224 -0.60 8.40 16.40
N GLU A 225 -0.10 7.35 17.03
CA GLU A 225 1.05 7.42 17.94
C GLU A 225 2.34 7.82 17.22
N ILE A 226 2.52 7.35 15.98
CA ILE A 226 3.69 7.64 15.15
C ILE A 226 3.62 9.06 14.53
N GLY A 227 2.41 9.55 14.26
CA GLY A 227 2.20 10.89 13.70
C GLY A 227 1.75 10.92 12.24
N PHE A 228 1.25 9.81 11.71
CA PHE A 228 0.53 9.81 10.43
C PHE A 228 -0.86 10.45 10.58
N SER A 229 -1.42 10.92 9.46
CA SER A 229 -2.85 11.18 9.37
C SER A 229 -3.67 9.93 9.70
N THR A 230 -4.92 10.10 10.11
CA THR A 230 -5.86 8.98 10.27
C THR A 230 -5.87 8.11 9.00
N PRO A 231 -5.65 6.78 9.12
CA PRO A 231 -5.73 5.87 7.99
C PRO A 231 -7.06 6.00 7.25
N ARG A 232 -7.01 5.95 5.91
CA ARG A 232 -8.21 5.98 5.08
C ARG A 232 -8.33 4.70 4.27
N LEU A 233 -9.41 3.96 4.48
CA LEU A 233 -9.72 2.76 3.72
C LEU A 233 -10.06 3.14 2.28
N VAL A 234 -9.32 2.61 1.31
CA VAL A 234 -9.56 2.82 -0.13
C VAL A 234 -10.43 1.69 -0.68
N THR A 235 -10.00 0.46 -0.46
CA THR A 235 -10.74 -0.75 -0.84
C THR A 235 -10.38 -1.88 0.11
N ALA A 236 -11.26 -2.87 0.21
CA ALA A 236 -11.00 -4.11 0.93
C ALA A 236 -11.67 -5.31 0.23
N GLY A 237 -11.10 -6.49 0.41
CA GLY A 237 -11.60 -7.77 -0.07
C GLY A 237 -11.54 -8.83 1.03
N ILE A 238 -12.45 -9.80 0.98
CA ILE A 238 -12.40 -10.96 1.88
C ILE A 238 -11.14 -11.76 1.56
N PHE A 239 -10.38 -12.12 2.59
CA PHE A 239 -9.22 -13.00 2.48
C PHE A 239 -9.61 -14.36 3.06
N ASP A 240 -9.83 -15.35 2.18
CA ASP A 240 -10.26 -16.69 2.61
C ASP A 240 -9.07 -17.65 2.63
N ILE A 241 -9.06 -18.50 3.64
CA ILE A 241 -7.97 -19.43 3.93
C ILE A 241 -8.43 -20.80 3.50
N GLU A 242 -8.13 -21.23 2.28
CA GLU A 242 -8.78 -22.44 1.72
C GLU A 242 -8.41 -23.74 2.44
N ASP A 243 -7.20 -23.82 3.02
CA ASP A 243 -6.71 -25.01 3.72
C ASP A 243 -7.49 -25.26 5.03
N LYS A 244 -8.09 -26.44 5.14
CA LYS A 244 -8.91 -26.84 6.30
C LYS A 244 -8.12 -26.88 7.60
N SER A 245 -6.86 -27.33 7.56
CA SER A 245 -6.02 -27.42 8.75
C SER A 245 -5.68 -26.03 9.29
N TYR A 246 -5.47 -25.05 8.40
CA TYR A 246 -5.29 -23.66 8.81
C TYR A 246 -6.59 -23.03 9.32
N LYS A 247 -7.76 -23.33 8.73
CA LYS A 247 -9.04 -22.88 9.28
C LYS A 247 -9.26 -23.40 10.70
N GLU A 248 -9.01 -24.68 10.93
CA GLU A 248 -9.14 -25.29 12.26
C GLU A 248 -8.15 -24.67 13.27
N PHE A 249 -6.92 -24.39 12.84
CA PHE A 249 -5.91 -23.75 13.69
C PHE A 249 -6.25 -22.30 14.05
N LEU A 250 -6.79 -21.53 13.09
CA LEU A 250 -7.11 -20.11 13.27
C LEU A 250 -8.47 -19.89 13.96
N GLY A 251 -9.30 -20.92 14.06
CA GLY A 251 -10.61 -20.86 14.70
C GLY A 251 -11.55 -19.90 13.98
N ASP A 252 -12.24 -19.05 14.75
CA ASP A 252 -13.24 -18.11 14.22
C ASP A 252 -12.65 -16.80 13.67
N ALA A 253 -11.31 -16.65 13.67
CA ALA A 253 -10.65 -15.44 13.18
C ALA A 253 -10.94 -15.20 11.70
N LYS A 254 -11.30 -13.96 11.35
CA LYS A 254 -11.61 -13.56 9.97
C LYS A 254 -10.56 -12.60 9.47
N PHE A 255 -10.31 -12.67 8.16
CA PHE A 255 -9.28 -11.88 7.50
C PHE A 255 -9.84 -11.11 6.31
N VAL A 256 -9.30 -9.91 6.12
CA VAL A 256 -9.57 -9.06 4.96
C VAL A 256 -8.25 -8.50 4.44
N SER A 257 -8.10 -8.41 3.12
CA SER A 257 -7.05 -7.61 2.51
C SER A 257 -7.57 -6.19 2.35
N VAL A 258 -6.82 -5.20 2.85
CA VAL A 258 -7.25 -3.80 2.85
C VAL A 258 -6.16 -2.90 2.30
N THR A 259 -6.53 -2.08 1.33
CA THR A 259 -5.69 -0.98 0.87
C THR A 259 -6.00 0.28 1.68
N TYR A 260 -5.00 0.77 2.40
CA TYR A 260 -5.04 2.01 3.16
C TYR A 260 -4.16 3.08 2.53
N ARG A 261 -4.51 4.33 2.83
CA ARG A 261 -3.66 5.50 2.59
C ARG A 261 -3.50 6.35 3.84
N LEU A 262 -2.26 6.70 4.15
CA LEU A 262 -1.84 7.52 5.28
C LEU A 262 -0.92 8.63 4.77
N PHE A 263 -1.02 9.83 5.33
CA PHE A 263 -0.25 10.99 4.89
C PHE A 263 0.64 11.52 6.02
N LYS A 264 1.85 11.95 5.66
CA LYS A 264 2.68 12.79 6.52
C LYS A 264 2.25 14.24 6.34
N LEU A 265 1.58 14.81 7.32
CA LEU A 265 1.06 16.18 7.23
C LEU A 265 1.90 17.14 8.09
N PRO A 266 1.96 18.43 7.74
CA PRO A 266 2.52 19.43 8.64
C PRO A 266 1.67 19.57 9.91
N GLU A 267 2.27 20.04 11.00
CA GLU A 267 1.57 20.30 12.28
C GLU A 267 0.61 21.50 12.23
N THR A 268 0.41 22.11 11.07
CA THR A 268 -0.47 23.25 10.87
C THR A 268 -1.94 22.82 10.83
N SER A 269 -2.79 23.52 11.57
CA SER A 269 -4.24 23.36 11.49
C SER A 269 -4.78 23.89 10.16
N SER A 270 -5.66 23.13 9.52
CA SER A 270 -6.50 23.61 8.43
C SER A 270 -7.93 23.83 8.93
N GLU A 271 -8.72 24.60 8.20
CA GLU A 271 -10.15 24.79 8.47
C GLU A 271 -10.98 23.97 7.47
N ASP A 272 -12.27 23.80 7.78
CA ASP A 272 -13.23 23.27 6.80
C ASP A 272 -13.27 24.21 5.57
N ALA A 273 -13.35 23.64 4.37
CA ALA A 273 -13.35 24.41 3.13
C ALA A 273 -14.27 23.79 2.08
N THR A 274 -14.71 24.63 1.13
CA THR A 274 -15.28 24.14 -0.13
C THR A 274 -14.14 23.80 -1.07
N VAL A 275 -14.19 22.63 -1.70
CA VAL A 275 -13.21 22.18 -2.69
C VAL A 275 -13.88 21.76 -3.99
N THR A 276 -13.18 21.99 -5.09
CA THR A 276 -13.58 21.57 -6.43
C THR A 276 -12.45 20.75 -7.04
N TYR A 277 -12.77 19.55 -7.51
CA TYR A 277 -11.82 18.76 -8.30
C TYR A 277 -11.77 19.29 -9.73
N ASN A 278 -10.58 19.65 -10.19
CA ASN A 278 -10.37 20.29 -11.49
C ASN A 278 -10.16 19.25 -12.62
N GLY A 279 -10.07 17.95 -12.29
CA GLY A 279 -9.67 16.91 -13.24
C GLY A 279 -8.16 16.83 -13.41
N GLY A 280 -7.71 16.07 -14.43
CA GLY A 280 -6.31 16.03 -14.86
C GLY A 280 -5.44 14.97 -14.19
N ILE A 281 -5.97 14.18 -13.25
CA ILE A 281 -5.31 12.95 -12.80
C ILE A 281 -5.49 11.90 -13.92
N GLU A 282 -4.39 11.33 -14.42
CA GLU A 282 -4.40 10.33 -15.50
C GLU A 282 -5.30 9.13 -15.14
N GLY A 283 -6.30 8.87 -15.99
CA GLY A 283 -7.32 7.82 -15.80
C GLY A 283 -8.41 8.14 -14.78
N PHE A 284 -8.40 9.34 -14.20
CA PHE A 284 -9.39 9.83 -13.24
C PHE A 284 -9.83 11.25 -13.60
N GLU A 285 -9.84 11.60 -14.89
CA GLU A 285 -10.02 12.98 -15.36
C GLU A 285 -11.37 13.58 -14.96
N GLU A 286 -12.42 12.75 -14.95
CA GLU A 286 -13.80 13.17 -14.67
C GLU A 286 -14.25 12.85 -13.24
N GLU A 287 -13.73 11.77 -12.66
CA GLU A 287 -14.07 11.33 -11.31
C GLU A 287 -12.85 10.72 -10.61
N PHE A 288 -12.62 11.15 -9.37
CA PHE A 288 -11.53 10.67 -8.52
C PHE A 288 -12.06 10.08 -7.23
N ASN A 289 -11.93 8.75 -7.10
CA ASN A 289 -12.20 8.01 -5.88
C ASN A 289 -11.03 8.18 -4.91
N PHE A 290 -11.17 9.06 -3.93
CA PHE A 290 -10.10 9.36 -2.98
C PHE A 290 -9.97 8.27 -1.90
N ASP A 291 -11.10 7.85 -1.33
CA ASP A 291 -11.21 6.74 -0.40
C ASP A 291 -12.60 6.07 -0.54
N HIS A 292 -12.91 5.09 0.30
CA HIS A 292 -14.15 4.32 0.23
C HIS A 292 -15.45 5.15 0.28
N GLY A 293 -15.40 6.35 0.86
CA GLY A 293 -16.58 7.19 1.08
C GLY A 293 -16.49 8.56 0.40
N ILE A 294 -15.34 8.91 -0.18
CA ILE A 294 -15.12 10.21 -0.83
C ILE A 294 -14.79 10.02 -2.30
N VAL A 295 -15.73 10.51 -3.11
CA VAL A 295 -15.61 10.57 -4.57
C VAL A 295 -15.71 12.03 -5.00
N PHE A 296 -14.74 12.51 -5.77
CA PHE A 296 -14.74 13.84 -6.34
C PHE A 296 -15.10 13.79 -7.81
N LYS A 297 -16.15 14.49 -8.22
CA LYS A 297 -16.51 14.69 -9.61
C LYS A 297 -15.98 16.03 -10.07
N LYS A 298 -15.47 16.06 -11.29
CA LYS A 298 -14.88 17.25 -11.89
C LYS A 298 -15.88 18.40 -11.93
N GLY A 299 -15.46 19.57 -11.49
CA GLY A 299 -16.27 20.79 -11.47
C GLY A 299 -17.35 20.85 -10.38
N GLU A 300 -17.57 19.77 -9.61
CA GLU A 300 -18.52 19.80 -8.49
C GLU A 300 -17.86 20.38 -7.23
N GLU A 301 -18.46 21.44 -6.69
CA GLU A 301 -18.13 22.00 -5.38
C GLU A 301 -18.63 21.09 -4.26
N CYS A 302 -17.79 20.87 -3.23
CA CYS A 302 -18.19 20.13 -2.05
C CYS A 302 -17.47 20.61 -0.79
N ASN A 303 -18.18 20.56 0.34
CA ASN A 303 -17.61 20.90 1.64
C ASN A 303 -16.82 19.72 2.19
N VAL A 304 -15.59 19.95 2.61
CA VAL A 304 -14.71 18.92 3.20
C VAL A 304 -14.17 19.40 4.54
N LYS A 305 -13.87 18.43 5.42
CA LYS A 305 -13.36 18.71 6.76
C LYS A 305 -11.88 19.10 6.74
N ALA A 306 -11.48 19.90 7.73
CA ALA A 306 -10.10 20.35 7.97
C ALA A 306 -9.01 19.29 7.70
N GLY A 307 -9.18 18.07 8.19
CA GLY A 307 -8.19 17.00 7.98
C GLY A 307 -8.00 16.62 6.51
N LEU A 308 -9.08 16.61 5.71
CA LEU A 308 -8.98 16.38 4.26
C LEU A 308 -8.46 17.61 3.52
N VAL A 309 -8.83 18.82 3.95
CA VAL A 309 -8.25 20.06 3.42
C VAL A 309 -6.74 20.04 3.56
N SER A 310 -6.22 19.70 4.75
CA SER A 310 -4.77 19.60 4.97
C SER A 310 -4.09 18.62 4.01
N ILE A 311 -4.70 17.46 3.75
CA ILE A 311 -4.19 16.49 2.77
C ILE A 311 -4.18 17.10 1.37
N LEU A 312 -5.31 17.65 0.92
CA LEU A 312 -5.43 18.21 -0.43
C LEU A 312 -4.49 19.39 -0.64
N THR A 313 -4.28 20.22 0.37
CA THR A 313 -3.40 21.40 0.31
C THR A 313 -1.92 21.02 0.27
N HIS A 314 -1.48 20.06 1.07
CA HIS A 314 -0.05 19.81 1.27
C HIS A 314 0.51 18.63 0.46
N SER A 315 -0.35 17.77 -0.08
CA SER A 315 0.10 16.63 -0.89
C SER A 315 0.18 16.99 -2.37
N ARG A 316 0.69 16.05 -3.18
CA ARG A 316 0.72 16.13 -4.65
C ARG A 316 -0.65 16.37 -5.29
N TYR A 317 -1.74 16.20 -4.54
CA TYR A 317 -3.09 16.43 -5.02
C TYR A 317 -3.44 17.91 -5.18
N GLN A 318 -2.72 18.82 -4.53
CA GLN A 318 -3.00 20.27 -4.52
C GLN A 318 -3.29 20.84 -5.90
N LYS A 319 -2.46 20.51 -6.90
CA LYS A 319 -2.59 21.03 -8.27
C LYS A 319 -3.87 20.60 -9.00
N TYR A 320 -4.59 19.60 -8.48
CA TYR A 320 -5.83 19.10 -9.06
C TYR A 320 -7.09 19.62 -8.35
N PHE A 321 -6.93 20.46 -7.33
CA PHE A 321 -8.05 20.97 -6.54
C PHE A 321 -8.02 22.50 -6.43
N THR A 322 -9.18 23.10 -6.56
CA THR A 322 -9.41 24.48 -6.13
C THR A 322 -9.97 24.43 -4.69
N ILE A 323 -9.35 25.17 -3.77
CA ILE A 323 -9.70 25.14 -2.33
C ILE A 323 -10.09 26.57 -1.91
N CYS A 324 -11.33 26.73 -1.42
CA CYS A 324 -11.90 28.00 -0.99
C CYS A 324 -12.22 27.94 0.53
N PRO A 325 -11.36 28.49 1.40
CA PRO A 325 -11.60 28.55 2.84
C PRO A 325 -12.83 29.41 3.19
N GLY A 326 -13.57 29.03 4.24
CA GLY A 326 -14.62 29.88 4.84
C GLY A 326 -15.96 29.98 4.09
N GLU A 327 -16.05 29.51 2.84
CA GLU A 327 -17.33 29.39 2.12
C GLU A 327 -17.92 28.00 2.30
N LYS A 328 -19.22 27.90 2.63
CA LYS A 328 -19.98 26.64 2.59
C LYS A 328 -20.88 26.59 1.36
N LYS A 329 -20.38 26.03 0.26
CA LYS A 329 -21.15 25.79 -0.97
C LYS A 329 -21.16 24.31 -1.34
N GLY A 330 -22.27 23.83 -1.89
CA GLY A 330 -22.44 22.43 -2.27
C GLY A 330 -22.65 21.43 -1.11
N PRO A 331 -22.87 20.14 -1.42
CA PRO A 331 -23.08 19.10 -0.42
C PRO A 331 -21.81 18.84 0.41
N GLY A 332 -22.00 18.44 1.67
CA GLY A 332 -20.91 17.99 2.53
C GLY A 332 -20.41 16.60 2.13
N LYS A 333 -19.11 16.48 1.87
CA LYS A 333 -18.42 15.20 1.73
C LYS A 333 -17.73 14.86 3.05
N CYS A 334 -18.22 13.81 3.69
CA CYS A 334 -17.62 13.24 4.88
C CYS A 334 -17.67 11.72 4.75
N SER A 335 -16.51 11.06 4.78
CA SER A 335 -16.44 9.63 5.05
C SER A 335 -16.29 9.40 6.55
N LYS A 336 -16.75 8.24 7.02
CA LYS A 336 -16.39 7.76 8.36
C LYS A 336 -14.89 7.44 8.30
N LEU A 337 -14.08 8.26 8.98
CA LEU A 337 -12.61 8.13 8.94
C LEU A 337 -12.16 6.72 9.39
N GLU A 338 -12.78 6.21 10.46
CA GLU A 338 -12.60 4.84 10.93
C GLU A 338 -13.73 3.95 10.38
N LYS A 339 -13.55 3.44 9.16
CA LYS A 339 -14.48 2.46 8.56
C LYS A 339 -13.99 1.05 8.87
N ASP A 340 -14.89 0.22 9.37
CA ASP A 340 -14.64 -1.21 9.57
C ASP A 340 -14.50 -1.90 8.19
N PRO A 341 -13.35 -2.51 7.88
CA PRO A 341 -13.14 -3.15 6.59
C PRO A 341 -14.02 -4.40 6.38
N PHE A 342 -14.43 -5.09 7.45
CA PHE A 342 -15.32 -6.25 7.38
C PHE A 342 -16.75 -5.82 7.01
N GLU A 343 -17.25 -4.73 7.62
CA GLU A 343 -18.52 -4.12 7.22
C GLU A 343 -18.49 -3.68 5.75
N TYR A 344 -17.40 -3.04 5.32
CA TYR A 344 -17.22 -2.61 3.94
C TYR A 344 -17.31 -3.79 2.95
N CYS A 345 -16.64 -4.91 3.26
CA CYS A 345 -16.72 -6.12 2.44
C CYS A 345 -18.15 -6.69 2.41
N ALA A 346 -18.85 -6.75 3.54
CA ALA A 346 -20.23 -7.23 3.61
C ALA A 346 -21.21 -6.38 2.79
N GLU A 347 -21.09 -5.06 2.86
CA GLU A 347 -21.91 -4.11 2.08
C GLU A 347 -21.72 -4.29 0.56
N ARG A 348 -20.49 -4.57 0.11
CA ARG A 348 -20.20 -4.83 -1.30
C ARG A 348 -20.64 -6.22 -1.77
N GLY A 349 -20.53 -7.23 -0.90
CA GLY A 349 -21.02 -8.58 -1.17
C GLY A 349 -22.53 -8.59 -1.45
N ASN A 350 -23.31 -7.87 -0.63
CA ASN A 350 -24.76 -7.76 -0.79
C ASN A 350 -25.18 -7.05 -2.09
N LYS A 351 -24.39 -6.07 -2.58
CA LYS A 351 -24.66 -5.39 -3.87
C LYS A 351 -24.48 -6.28 -5.09
N LYS A 352 -23.72 -7.39 -5.00
CA LYS A 352 -23.60 -8.39 -6.09
C LYS A 352 -24.76 -9.39 -6.13
N GLY A 353 -25.57 -9.49 -5.07
CA GLY A 353 -26.74 -10.39 -4.99
C GLY A 353 -28.07 -9.79 -5.45
N CYS A 354 -28.08 -8.51 -5.84
CA CYS A 354 -29.24 -7.83 -6.43
C CYS A 354 -28.96 -7.45 -7.88
N CYS A 355 -28.88 -8.42 -8.78
CA CYS A 355 -29.01 -8.25 -10.23
C CYS A 355 -29.81 -9.44 -10.77
#